data_AF-A0A139WNM4-F1
#
_entry.id   AF-A0A139WNM4-F1
#
_cell.length_a   1.000
_cell.length_b   1.000
_cell.length_c   1.000
_cell.angle_alpha   90.00
_cell.angle_beta   90.00
_cell.angle_gamma   90.00
#
_symmetry.space_group_name_H-M   'P 1'
#
loop_
_entity.id
_entity.type
_entity.pdbx_description
1 polymer ?
#
loop_
_entity_poly.entity_id
_entity_poly.type
_entity_poly.pdbx_seq_one_letter_code
_entity_poly.pdbx_strand_id
1 'polypeptide(L)'
;MSFYILNNSRKICHHRTIIYKNWASNFTNQGLRKPPNFISARNFSRKERTSDRFEWKGILTRFVPVGICLIAVMQWRSYRKKSSERLANKWEIDCYCMLPLRTVSRWWGWLADKEIPEFLRPVVYGLYANTFGVKLSEALHEDLRSYPSLADFFARPLKSGIRQVDHESDLVSPCDGTVLHFGTVHTGEIEQVKGVTYSLEKFLGENTWNNNNNVKDYRTSLLHNAHTLYQCVIYLAPGDYHRFHSAANWKPTHRRHFHGELLSVSPRIAKWVPGLFCLNERAVYLGSWDHGFFSYTAVGATNVGTVKVYCDKTLHTNHPKKSDRCKDLCLGNGTYFKKGDPFGEFRMGSTIVLVFEAPVNFQFTILPGDRVQMGQGLGRVGQHKFIMNLKQVLLLKNDFLTVFGLLAFVIKAESGPNNLHVHDGATTAEIIAGDIFFEIVDPLELEYTYRIRPAKDFGAPFNESFYIKHVPLVPIQPKFGCTPPENIEDIEGNVALIERGECSFKMKAKIAEKAGAQAVIITDVSKPTEEYFIEMIDDDSSDEVHIPAAFLMGKNGIMITKTLERLKRSYAIINLPVNLTFTPVHEMNQPPWLGW
;
A
#
# COMPACT_ATOMS: atom_id res chain seq x y z
N MET A 1 45.01 8.43 11.31
CA MET A 1 45.94 8.92 10.27
C MET A 1 45.21 8.80 8.95
N SER A 2 44.27 9.68 8.61
CA SER A 2 44.37 11.15 8.47
C SER A 2 45.11 11.54 7.19
N PHE A 3 44.37 11.87 6.13
CA PHE A 3 44.84 12.74 5.06
C PHE A 3 43.73 13.73 4.66
N TYR A 4 43.88 14.92 5.24
CA TYR A 4 43.44 16.23 4.75
C TYR A 4 44.17 16.54 3.40
N ILE A 5 43.78 17.45 2.49
CA ILE A 5 42.58 18.31 2.30
C ILE A 5 42.66 18.97 0.89
N LEU A 6 41.56 19.53 0.36
CA LEU A 6 41.47 20.49 -0.77
C LEU A 6 41.95 19.97 -2.17
N ASN A 7 41.57 20.57 -3.32
CA ASN A 7 41.00 21.89 -3.56
C ASN A 7 39.96 21.95 -4.71
N ASN A 8 39.42 23.14 -4.96
CA ASN A 8 38.14 23.41 -5.62
C ASN A 8 38.29 24.05 -7.03
N SER A 9 37.19 24.04 -7.80
CA SER A 9 36.76 25.09 -8.74
C SER A 9 37.19 25.14 -10.22
N ARG A 10 36.14 25.22 -11.08
CA ARG A 10 35.99 26.06 -12.31
C ARG A 10 36.82 25.65 -13.55
N LYS A 11 36.45 26.01 -14.80
CA LYS A 11 35.18 26.40 -15.48
C LYS A 11 35.42 26.26 -17.00
N ILE A 12 34.36 26.02 -17.78
CA ILE A 12 34.06 26.55 -19.14
C ILE A 12 35.21 26.66 -20.16
N CYS A 13 35.06 26.06 -21.35
CA CYS A 13 35.80 26.49 -22.55
C CYS A 13 34.90 26.55 -23.80
N HIS A 14 35.18 27.52 -24.69
CA HIS A 14 34.34 27.93 -25.82
C HIS A 14 34.99 27.61 -27.19
N HIS A 15 34.20 27.63 -28.27
CA HIS A 15 34.62 27.44 -29.68
C HIS A 15 35.71 28.41 -30.20
N ARG A 16 36.64 27.90 -31.03
CA ARG A 16 37.00 28.28 -32.46
C ARG A 16 38.31 27.53 -32.86
N THR A 17 38.63 27.04 -34.08
CA THR A 17 38.51 27.52 -35.50
C THR A 17 39.71 28.42 -35.90
N ILE A 18 40.62 28.10 -36.86
CA ILE A 18 40.80 26.94 -37.79
C ILE A 18 42.15 27.03 -38.59
N ILE A 19 42.63 25.96 -39.29
CA ILE A 19 43.60 25.96 -40.45
C ILE A 19 45.13 26.21 -40.10
N TYR A 20 46.21 25.70 -40.76
CA TYR A 20 46.55 25.32 -42.17
C TYR A 20 47.72 24.30 -42.35
N LYS A 21 47.71 23.52 -43.48
CA LYS A 21 48.85 23.03 -44.35
C LYS A 21 49.95 22.11 -43.73
N ASN A 22 50.59 21.15 -44.43
CA ASN A 22 51.09 20.98 -45.83
C ASN A 22 51.36 19.45 -46.07
N TRP A 23 51.60 18.85 -47.27
CA TRP A 23 51.61 19.24 -48.69
C TRP A 23 51.49 17.98 -49.62
N ALA A 24 51.40 18.18 -50.94
CA ALA A 24 51.22 17.27 -52.11
C ALA A 24 51.94 15.89 -52.11
N SER A 25 51.58 14.88 -52.93
CA SER A 25 51.05 14.87 -54.32
C SER A 25 50.11 13.66 -54.60
N ASN A 26 49.02 13.71 -55.40
CA ASN A 26 48.77 14.13 -56.81
C ASN A 26 49.62 13.33 -57.84
N PHE A 27 49.13 12.82 -58.98
CA PHE A 27 48.04 13.23 -59.89
C PHE A 27 47.17 12.01 -60.33
N THR A 28 45.82 12.02 -60.33
CA THR A 28 44.83 12.39 -61.40
C THR A 28 44.97 11.61 -62.74
N ASN A 29 43.93 11.39 -63.58
CA ASN A 29 42.78 12.24 -63.93
C ASN A 29 41.69 11.44 -64.71
N GLN A 30 40.44 11.95 -64.74
CA GLN A 30 39.39 11.90 -65.82
C GLN A 30 39.14 10.58 -66.61
N GLY A 31 37.93 10.11 -66.92
CA GLY A 31 36.59 10.69 -66.90
C GLY A 31 36.01 10.86 -68.32
N LEU A 32 35.11 9.96 -68.80
CA LEU A 32 34.35 10.08 -70.07
C LEU A 32 33.07 9.20 -70.08
N ARG A 33 32.16 9.39 -71.06
CA ARG A 33 30.72 8.99 -71.01
C ARG A 33 30.32 7.88 -72.03
N LYS A 34 29.51 6.88 -71.58
CA LYS A 34 28.37 6.14 -72.26
C LYS A 34 28.59 5.48 -73.67
N PRO A 35 27.68 4.62 -74.23
CA PRO A 35 26.58 3.81 -73.67
C PRO A 35 26.69 2.25 -73.98
N PRO A 36 25.84 1.52 -74.74
CA PRO A 36 25.05 0.40 -74.16
C PRO A 36 25.05 -1.00 -74.88
N ASN A 37 24.46 -2.01 -74.21
CA ASN A 37 23.89 -3.28 -74.72
C ASN A 37 24.81 -4.33 -75.43
N PHE A 38 24.65 -5.64 -75.15
CA PHE A 38 24.01 -6.68 -76.01
C PHE A 38 24.26 -8.15 -75.53
N ILE A 39 23.20 -8.96 -75.32
CA ILE A 39 23.06 -10.46 -75.24
C ILE A 39 24.06 -11.29 -74.38
N SER A 40 23.84 -12.55 -73.95
CA SER A 40 22.71 -13.52 -73.95
C SER A 40 22.81 -14.36 -72.64
N ALA A 41 21.85 -15.16 -72.16
CA ALA A 41 20.89 -16.01 -72.86
C ALA A 41 19.56 -16.19 -72.08
N ARG A 42 18.51 -16.62 -72.80
CA ARG A 42 17.20 -16.98 -72.23
C ARG A 42 17.09 -18.48 -71.97
N ASN A 43 16.58 -18.81 -70.78
CA ASN A 43 15.56 -19.81 -70.47
C ASN A 43 15.33 -20.96 -71.48
N PHE A 44 15.51 -22.21 -71.02
CA PHE A 44 14.37 -23.14 -70.91
C PHE A 44 14.68 -24.34 -69.98
N SER A 45 14.00 -24.46 -68.84
CA SER A 45 13.63 -25.79 -68.32
C SER A 45 12.49 -25.73 -67.29
N ARG A 46 11.40 -26.39 -67.67
CA ARG A 46 10.51 -27.23 -66.85
C ARG A 46 10.06 -26.73 -65.47
N LYS A 47 8.80 -26.28 -65.45
CA LYS A 47 7.94 -26.09 -64.28
C LYS A 47 7.61 -27.45 -63.62
N GLU A 48 8.25 -27.78 -62.50
CA GLU A 48 7.79 -28.86 -61.62
C GLU A 48 7.02 -28.29 -60.43
N ARG A 49 5.81 -28.82 -60.20
CA ARG A 49 5.05 -28.60 -58.97
C ARG A 49 5.60 -29.55 -57.90
N THR A 50 6.25 -29.02 -56.88
CA THR A 50 6.46 -29.73 -55.62
C THR A 50 5.57 -29.13 -54.53
N SER A 51 5.07 -30.00 -53.64
CA SER A 51 4.09 -29.65 -52.62
C SER A 51 4.71 -28.80 -51.51
N ASP A 52 4.12 -27.63 -51.24
CA ASP A 52 4.38 -26.82 -50.05
C ASP A 52 3.96 -27.57 -48.78
N ARG A 53 4.85 -28.43 -48.27
CA ARG A 53 4.68 -29.13 -47.01
C ARG A 53 5.06 -28.17 -45.88
N PHE A 54 4.08 -27.35 -45.46
CA PHE A 54 4.13 -26.38 -44.36
C PHE A 54 5.11 -26.78 -43.24
N GLU A 55 6.12 -25.95 -42.98
CA GLU A 55 7.22 -26.27 -42.06
C GLU A 55 6.82 -26.03 -40.59
N TRP A 56 6.01 -26.93 -40.02
CA TRP A 56 5.50 -26.86 -38.64
C TRP A 56 6.60 -26.65 -37.57
N LYS A 57 7.84 -27.07 -37.83
CA LYS A 57 8.98 -26.96 -36.90
C LYS A 57 9.34 -25.51 -36.54
N GLY A 58 9.19 -24.56 -37.46
CA GLY A 58 9.50 -23.13 -37.20
C GLY A 58 8.43 -22.42 -36.35
N ILE A 59 7.19 -22.92 -36.37
CA ILE A 59 6.08 -22.40 -35.57
C ILE A 59 6.13 -23.01 -34.16
N LEU A 60 6.30 -24.33 -34.06
CA LEU A 60 6.41 -25.02 -32.76
C LEU A 60 7.56 -24.46 -31.91
N THR A 61 8.77 -24.34 -32.45
CA THR A 61 9.93 -23.81 -31.70
C THR A 61 9.75 -22.36 -31.23
N ARG A 62 8.92 -21.56 -31.93
CA ARG A 62 8.65 -20.15 -31.59
C ARG A 62 7.57 -19.98 -30.52
N PHE A 63 6.62 -20.90 -30.42
CA PHE A 63 5.52 -20.84 -29.43
C PHE A 63 5.68 -21.79 -28.24
N VAL A 64 6.49 -22.85 -28.33
CA VAL A 64 6.80 -23.75 -27.20
C VAL A 64 7.33 -23.00 -25.96
N PRO A 65 8.25 -22.02 -26.05
CA PRO A 65 8.66 -21.24 -24.88
C PRO A 65 7.49 -20.49 -24.22
N VAL A 66 6.59 -19.92 -25.03
CA VAL A 66 5.40 -19.20 -24.55
C VAL A 66 4.40 -20.15 -23.90
N GLY A 67 4.20 -21.35 -24.48
CA GLY A 67 3.37 -22.40 -23.92
C GLY A 67 3.90 -22.95 -22.59
N ILE A 68 5.20 -23.22 -22.49
CA ILE A 68 5.86 -23.64 -21.26
C ILE A 68 5.76 -22.54 -20.19
N CYS A 69 5.99 -21.26 -20.54
CA CYS A 69 5.78 -20.15 -19.63
C CYS A 69 4.31 -20.02 -19.18
N LEU A 70 3.33 -20.24 -20.07
CA LEU A 70 1.91 -20.23 -19.71
C LEU A 70 1.55 -21.36 -18.75
N ILE A 71 2.02 -22.58 -19.01
CA ILE A 71 1.81 -23.73 -18.12
C ILE A 71 2.48 -23.47 -16.77
N ALA A 72 3.73 -22.99 -16.75
CA ALA A 72 4.42 -22.63 -15.52
C ALA A 72 3.68 -21.52 -14.73
N VAL A 73 3.15 -20.50 -15.40
CA VAL A 73 2.33 -19.44 -14.77
C VAL A 73 0.99 -19.99 -14.25
N MET A 74 0.34 -20.92 -14.96
CA MET A 74 -0.89 -21.57 -14.50
C MET A 74 -0.64 -22.50 -13.31
N GLN A 75 0.46 -23.25 -13.33
CA GLN A 75 0.87 -24.17 -12.27
C GLN A 75 1.33 -23.39 -11.02
N TRP A 76 2.07 -22.29 -11.20
CA TRP A 76 2.37 -21.30 -10.16
C TRP A 76 1.10 -20.69 -9.55
N ARG A 77 0.15 -20.23 -10.38
CA ARG A 77 -1.15 -19.71 -9.91
C ARG A 77 -1.94 -20.75 -9.12
N SER A 78 -1.90 -22.02 -9.53
CA SER A 78 -2.57 -23.13 -8.84
C SER A 78 -1.92 -23.45 -7.49
N TYR A 79 -0.59 -23.60 -7.46
CA TYR A 79 0.19 -23.77 -6.23
C TYR A 79 -0.03 -22.61 -5.25
N ARG A 80 0.01 -21.37 -5.77
CA ARG A 80 -0.15 -20.15 -4.97
C ARG A 80 -1.56 -19.93 -4.44
N LYS A 81 -2.60 -20.55 -5.04
CA LYS A 81 -3.96 -20.55 -4.46
C LYS A 81 -4.03 -21.28 -3.10
N LYS A 82 -3.02 -22.09 -2.76
CA LYS A 82 -2.87 -22.75 -1.43
C LYS A 82 -1.97 -21.98 -0.44
N SER A 83 -1.31 -20.88 -0.86
CA SER A 83 -0.33 -20.13 -0.06
C SER A 83 -0.76 -18.66 0.04
N SER A 84 -1.75 -18.40 0.90
CA SER A 84 -2.53 -17.15 0.87
C SER A 84 -1.88 -15.96 1.61
N GLU A 85 -0.90 -16.19 2.48
CA GLU A 85 -0.52 -15.21 3.52
C GLU A 85 0.95 -14.75 3.48
N ARG A 86 1.79 -15.34 2.61
CA ARG A 86 3.21 -15.00 2.53
C ARG A 86 3.51 -13.87 1.54
N LEU A 87 4.30 -12.89 1.98
CA LEU A 87 4.88 -11.84 1.11
C LEU A 87 5.90 -12.41 0.12
N ALA A 88 6.00 -11.77 -1.06
CA ALA A 88 6.93 -12.16 -2.10
C ALA A 88 8.39 -12.05 -1.62
N ASN A 89 9.15 -13.14 -1.74
CA ASN A 89 10.60 -13.11 -1.60
C ASN A 89 11.21 -12.32 -2.75
N LYS A 90 12.39 -11.71 -2.53
CA LYS A 90 13.08 -10.90 -3.54
C LYS A 90 13.20 -11.60 -4.91
N TRP A 91 13.57 -12.88 -4.93
CA TRP A 91 13.70 -13.64 -6.18
C TRP A 91 12.35 -13.85 -6.91
N GLU A 92 11.24 -13.95 -6.19
CA GLU A 92 9.90 -14.08 -6.78
C GLU A 92 9.48 -12.76 -7.45
N ILE A 93 9.82 -11.63 -6.81
CA ILE A 93 9.64 -10.28 -7.37
C ILE A 93 10.52 -10.13 -8.62
N ASP A 94 11.79 -10.52 -8.54
CA ASP A 94 12.73 -10.46 -9.68
C ASP A 94 12.22 -11.32 -10.85
N CYS A 95 11.78 -12.55 -10.62
CA CYS A 95 11.15 -13.40 -11.64
C CYS A 95 9.85 -12.80 -12.21
N TYR A 96 9.04 -12.13 -11.40
CA TYR A 96 7.82 -11.47 -11.87
C TYR A 96 8.15 -10.23 -12.73
N CYS A 97 9.20 -9.48 -12.38
CA CYS A 97 9.75 -8.36 -13.15
C CYS A 97 10.46 -8.80 -14.45
N MET A 98 10.97 -10.04 -14.53
CA MET A 98 11.54 -10.61 -15.77
C MET A 98 10.49 -10.91 -16.84
N LEU A 99 9.20 -11.01 -16.48
CA LEU A 99 8.14 -11.19 -17.47
C LEU A 99 8.07 -9.98 -18.40
N PRO A 100 7.85 -10.17 -19.72
CA PRO A 100 7.86 -9.08 -20.71
C PRO A 100 6.58 -8.22 -20.67
N LEU A 101 6.02 -7.95 -19.48
CA LEU A 101 4.73 -7.27 -19.25
C LEU A 101 4.70 -5.87 -19.85
N ARG A 102 5.84 -5.15 -19.89
CA ARG A 102 5.96 -3.86 -20.59
C ARG A 102 5.81 -4.02 -22.11
N THR A 103 6.34 -5.08 -22.70
CA THR A 103 6.14 -5.38 -24.14
C THR A 103 4.71 -5.82 -24.41
N VAL A 104 4.15 -6.71 -23.59
CA VAL A 104 2.73 -7.11 -23.70
C VAL A 104 1.80 -5.91 -23.58
N SER A 105 2.04 -5.00 -22.64
CA SER A 105 1.20 -3.80 -22.45
C SER A 105 1.31 -2.81 -23.61
N ARG A 106 2.45 -2.71 -24.30
CA ARG A 106 2.58 -1.92 -25.55
C ARG A 106 1.80 -2.53 -26.70
N TRP A 107 1.90 -3.85 -26.88
CA TRP A 107 1.12 -4.57 -27.91
C TRP A 107 -0.39 -4.49 -27.62
N TRP A 108 -0.78 -4.61 -26.35
CA TRP A 108 -2.17 -4.49 -25.91
C TRP A 108 -2.70 -3.07 -26.09
N GLY A 109 -1.94 -2.04 -25.72
CA GLY A 109 -2.29 -0.64 -25.96
C GLY A 109 -2.46 -0.33 -27.45
N TRP A 110 -1.51 -0.77 -28.29
CA TRP A 110 -1.60 -0.64 -29.75
C TRP A 110 -2.84 -1.35 -30.33
N LEU A 111 -3.19 -2.53 -29.81
CA LEU A 111 -4.37 -3.28 -30.24
C LEU A 111 -5.67 -2.61 -29.76
N ALA A 112 -5.71 -2.13 -28.53
CA ALA A 112 -6.86 -1.44 -27.95
C ALA A 112 -7.14 -0.08 -28.61
N ASP A 113 -6.10 0.56 -29.16
CA ASP A 113 -6.16 1.79 -29.95
C ASP A 113 -6.58 1.58 -31.41
N LYS A 114 -6.71 0.32 -31.88
CA LYS A 114 -7.21 0.08 -33.24
C LYS A 114 -8.72 0.27 -33.30
N GLU A 115 -9.15 0.99 -34.33
CA GLU A 115 -10.56 1.15 -34.64
C GLU A 115 -11.18 -0.19 -35.03
N ILE A 116 -12.30 -0.50 -34.39
CA ILE A 116 -13.09 -1.71 -34.64
C ILE A 116 -14.23 -1.33 -35.62
N PRO A 117 -14.54 -2.16 -36.63
CA PRO A 117 -15.70 -1.93 -37.51
C PRO A 117 -17.01 -1.81 -36.70
N GLU A 118 -17.89 -0.89 -37.10
CA GLU A 118 -19.09 -0.53 -36.32
C GLU A 118 -20.00 -1.70 -35.95
N PHE A 119 -20.14 -2.69 -36.85
CA PHE A 119 -20.96 -3.88 -36.60
C PHE A 119 -20.38 -4.82 -35.52
N LEU A 120 -19.06 -4.77 -35.27
CA LEU A 120 -18.40 -5.55 -34.22
C LEU A 120 -18.36 -4.82 -32.87
N ARG A 121 -18.46 -3.48 -32.85
CA ARG A 121 -18.38 -2.67 -31.62
C ARG A 121 -19.38 -3.12 -30.53
N PRO A 122 -20.69 -3.33 -30.81
CA PRO A 122 -21.64 -3.79 -29.79
C PRO A 122 -21.32 -5.18 -29.23
N VAL A 123 -20.77 -6.08 -30.06
CA VAL A 123 -20.41 -7.44 -29.63
C VAL A 123 -19.18 -7.39 -28.73
N VAL A 124 -18.10 -6.74 -29.18
CA VAL A 124 -16.83 -6.67 -28.44
C VAL A 124 -16.98 -5.88 -27.14
N TYR A 125 -17.56 -4.68 -27.20
CA TYR A 125 -17.72 -3.82 -26.02
C TYR A 125 -18.86 -4.32 -25.12
N GLY A 126 -19.89 -4.98 -25.66
CA GLY A 126 -20.96 -5.60 -24.87
C GLY A 126 -20.46 -6.81 -24.08
N LEU A 127 -19.63 -7.67 -24.69
CA LEU A 127 -18.93 -8.75 -23.98
C LEU A 127 -18.02 -8.21 -22.87
N TYR A 128 -17.27 -7.14 -23.16
CA TYR A 128 -16.44 -6.46 -22.14
C TYR A 128 -17.31 -5.91 -20.99
N ALA A 129 -18.37 -5.17 -21.32
CA ALA A 129 -19.25 -4.54 -20.35
C ALA A 129 -19.91 -5.57 -19.43
N ASN A 130 -20.38 -6.69 -19.97
CA ASN A 130 -20.94 -7.79 -19.20
C ASN A 130 -19.88 -8.48 -18.32
N THR A 131 -18.68 -8.73 -18.85
CA THR A 131 -17.60 -9.41 -18.12
C THR A 131 -17.07 -8.60 -16.93
N PHE A 132 -17.04 -7.28 -17.03
CA PHE A 132 -16.48 -6.38 -16.01
C PHE A 132 -17.51 -5.53 -15.26
N GLY A 133 -18.81 -5.72 -15.49
CA GLY A 133 -19.88 -5.01 -14.79
C GLY A 133 -19.96 -3.51 -15.13
N VAL A 134 -19.64 -3.13 -16.37
CA VAL A 134 -19.65 -1.73 -16.80
C VAL A 134 -21.09 -1.20 -16.86
N LYS A 135 -21.38 -0.16 -16.08
CA LYS A 135 -22.65 0.56 -16.13
C LYS A 135 -22.72 1.47 -17.37
N LEU A 136 -23.32 0.96 -18.45
CA LEU A 136 -23.45 1.72 -19.71
C LEU A 136 -24.40 2.92 -19.59
N SER A 137 -25.43 2.85 -18.75
CA SER A 137 -26.39 3.94 -18.52
C SER A 137 -25.78 5.22 -17.95
N GLU A 138 -24.58 5.13 -17.36
CA GLU A 138 -23.84 6.28 -16.81
C GLU A 138 -22.94 6.97 -17.85
N ALA A 139 -22.64 6.30 -18.98
CA ALA A 139 -21.78 6.83 -20.04
C ALA A 139 -22.49 7.90 -20.87
N LEU A 140 -21.74 8.89 -21.36
CA LEU A 140 -22.27 9.98 -22.20
C LEU A 140 -22.94 9.46 -23.48
N HIS A 141 -22.39 8.39 -24.06
CA HIS A 141 -22.95 7.69 -25.21
C HIS A 141 -23.25 6.25 -24.78
N GLU A 142 -24.53 5.89 -24.75
CA GLU A 142 -24.94 4.52 -24.42
C GLU A 142 -24.76 3.55 -25.59
N ASP A 143 -24.85 4.04 -26.83
CA ASP A 143 -24.60 3.23 -28.03
C ASP A 143 -23.12 2.91 -28.16
N LEU A 144 -22.79 1.63 -27.97
CA LEU A 144 -21.45 1.07 -28.12
C LEU A 144 -20.82 1.35 -29.50
N ARG A 145 -21.62 1.64 -30.53
CA ARG A 145 -21.11 2.00 -31.87
C ARG A 145 -20.37 3.34 -31.88
N SER A 146 -20.63 4.25 -30.94
CA SER A 146 -20.00 5.58 -30.93
C SER A 146 -18.51 5.57 -30.59
N TYR A 147 -17.99 4.47 -30.03
CA TYR A 147 -16.61 4.36 -29.56
C TYR A 147 -15.71 3.75 -30.65
N PRO A 148 -14.77 4.49 -31.26
CA PRO A 148 -13.97 3.98 -32.38
C PRO A 148 -13.13 2.76 -31.99
N SER A 149 -12.46 2.85 -30.84
CA SER A 149 -11.55 1.83 -30.31
C SER A 149 -11.92 1.36 -28.89
N LEU A 150 -11.35 0.22 -28.46
CA LEU A 150 -11.54 -0.29 -27.11
C LEU A 150 -10.96 0.67 -26.06
N ALA A 151 -9.87 1.37 -26.37
CA ALA A 151 -9.27 2.35 -25.49
C ALA A 151 -10.18 3.58 -25.28
N ASP A 152 -10.97 3.97 -26.29
CA ASP A 152 -11.91 5.09 -26.18
C ASP A 152 -13.17 4.71 -25.41
N PHE A 153 -13.64 3.47 -25.56
CA PHE A 153 -14.69 2.89 -24.71
C PHE A 153 -14.24 2.76 -23.25
N PHE A 154 -12.98 2.36 -23.03
CA PHE A 154 -12.40 2.27 -21.69
C PHE A 154 -12.30 3.65 -21.01
N ALA A 155 -11.81 4.65 -21.76
CA ALA A 155 -11.74 6.04 -21.32
C ALA A 155 -13.03 6.84 -21.62
N ARG A 156 -14.20 6.18 -21.65
CA ARG A 156 -15.51 6.80 -21.93
C ARG A 156 -15.78 8.01 -21.02
N PRO A 157 -16.32 9.12 -21.56
CA PRO A 157 -16.89 10.18 -20.73
C PRO A 157 -18.21 9.70 -20.08
N LEU A 158 -18.49 10.21 -18.87
CA LEU A 158 -19.79 10.03 -18.21
C LEU A 158 -20.75 11.17 -18.57
N LYS A 159 -22.05 10.97 -18.32
CA LYS A 159 -23.08 12.01 -18.44
C LYS A 159 -22.81 13.16 -17.47
N SER A 160 -23.14 14.40 -17.87
CA SER A 160 -23.04 15.56 -16.98
C SER A 160 -23.95 15.40 -15.76
N GLY A 161 -23.48 15.81 -14.58
CA GLY A 161 -24.23 15.77 -13.33
C GLY A 161 -24.33 14.40 -12.63
N ILE A 162 -23.88 13.30 -13.24
CA ILE A 162 -24.00 11.94 -12.65
C ILE A 162 -22.93 11.61 -11.59
N ARG A 163 -21.93 12.49 -11.46
CA ARG A 163 -20.94 12.51 -10.38
C ARG A 163 -20.99 13.90 -9.77
N GLN A 164 -21.65 14.00 -8.62
CA GLN A 164 -21.71 15.25 -7.86
C GLN A 164 -20.46 15.35 -6.98
N VAL A 165 -19.82 16.51 -7.01
CA VAL A 165 -18.65 16.78 -6.15
C VAL A 165 -19.18 17.21 -4.79
N ASP A 166 -18.83 16.47 -3.75
CA ASP A 166 -19.15 16.84 -2.38
C ASP A 166 -18.44 18.15 -2.03
N HIS A 167 -19.21 19.15 -1.61
CA HIS A 167 -18.69 20.46 -1.23
C HIS A 167 -18.31 20.53 0.26
N GLU A 168 -18.82 19.65 1.12
CA GLU A 168 -18.55 19.65 2.58
C GLU A 168 -17.21 19.01 2.95
N SER A 169 -16.76 17.99 2.21
CA SER A 169 -15.47 17.32 2.47
C SER A 169 -14.29 18.08 1.85
N ASP A 170 -13.23 18.33 2.60
CA ASP A 170 -12.03 19.00 2.07
C ASP A 170 -11.33 18.18 0.97
N LEU A 171 -11.40 16.84 1.10
CA LEU A 171 -10.87 15.87 0.14
C LEU A 171 -12.00 15.01 -0.45
N VAL A 172 -12.04 14.87 -1.77
CA VAL A 172 -12.97 13.98 -2.49
C VAL A 172 -12.24 12.95 -3.34
N SER A 173 -12.96 11.90 -3.76
CA SER A 173 -12.40 10.85 -4.59
C SER A 173 -12.03 11.39 -5.96
N PRO A 174 -10.77 11.22 -6.40
CA PRO A 174 -10.36 11.61 -7.74
C PRO A 174 -10.95 10.73 -8.84
N CYS A 175 -11.43 9.52 -8.52
CA CYS A 175 -11.90 8.54 -9.50
C CYS A 175 -12.97 7.62 -8.92
N ASP A 176 -13.62 6.85 -9.79
CA ASP A 176 -14.38 5.69 -9.36
C ASP A 176 -13.39 4.54 -9.05
N GLY A 177 -13.58 3.83 -7.95
CA GLY A 177 -12.67 2.73 -7.59
C GLY A 177 -12.97 2.08 -6.25
N THR A 178 -12.00 1.30 -5.78
CA THR A 178 -11.98 0.66 -4.46
C THR A 178 -10.84 1.25 -3.63
N VAL A 179 -11.14 1.70 -2.43
CA VAL A 179 -10.14 2.16 -1.44
C VAL A 179 -9.34 0.94 -0.98
N LEU A 180 -8.05 0.87 -1.29
CA LEU A 180 -7.18 -0.24 -0.85
C LEU A 180 -6.68 -0.03 0.58
N HIS A 181 -6.31 1.20 0.90
CA HIS A 181 -5.78 1.63 2.18
C HIS A 181 -5.85 3.16 2.28
N PHE A 182 -6.00 3.68 3.48
CA PHE A 182 -5.76 5.08 3.84
C PHE A 182 -5.24 5.13 5.28
N GLY A 183 -4.61 6.22 5.65
CA GLY A 183 -4.15 6.42 7.01
C GLY A 183 -3.13 7.54 7.16
N THR A 184 -2.58 7.64 8.35
CA THR A 184 -1.49 8.54 8.73
C THR A 184 -0.14 7.92 8.38
N VAL A 185 0.71 8.68 7.71
CA VAL A 185 2.09 8.28 7.36
C VAL A 185 2.98 8.63 8.54
N HIS A 186 3.09 7.71 9.51
CA HIS A 186 3.83 7.97 10.76
C HIS A 186 5.35 8.03 10.58
N THR A 187 5.91 7.15 9.75
CA THR A 187 7.35 6.99 9.53
C THR A 187 7.75 7.46 8.12
N GLY A 188 9.00 7.22 7.72
CA GLY A 188 9.43 7.33 6.31
C GLY A 188 8.89 6.22 5.39
N GLU A 189 7.98 5.37 5.87
CA GLU A 189 7.29 4.34 5.09
C GLU A 189 5.78 4.60 4.99
N ILE A 190 5.20 4.15 3.88
CA ILE A 190 3.79 4.24 3.53
C ILE A 190 3.22 2.81 3.48
N GLU A 191 2.04 2.58 4.06
CA GLU A 191 1.31 1.32 3.87
C GLU A 191 0.64 1.25 2.49
N GLN A 192 0.91 0.18 1.75
CA GLN A 192 0.31 -0.15 0.46
C GLN A 192 -1.08 -0.79 0.63
N VAL A 193 -1.15 -1.73 1.56
CA VAL A 193 -2.29 -2.51 2.04
C VAL A 193 -1.89 -3.09 3.40
N LYS A 194 -2.87 -3.53 4.22
CA LYS A 194 -2.66 -4.05 5.58
C LYS A 194 -1.42 -4.96 5.68
N GLY A 195 -0.40 -4.52 6.43
CA GLY A 195 0.84 -5.26 6.69
C GLY A 195 1.91 -5.22 5.59
N VAL A 196 1.78 -4.36 4.57
CA VAL A 196 2.75 -4.24 3.47
C VAL A 196 3.13 -2.78 3.26
N THR A 197 4.38 -2.41 3.57
CA THR A 197 4.88 -1.03 3.48
C THR A 197 5.80 -0.78 2.29
N TYR A 198 6.10 0.49 2.03
CA TYR A 198 7.12 0.96 1.09
C TYR A 198 7.65 2.35 1.45
N SER A 199 8.94 2.62 1.20
CA SER A 199 9.56 3.92 1.48
C SER A 199 8.87 5.07 0.73
N LEU A 200 8.50 6.11 1.49
CA LEU A 200 7.95 7.40 1.03
C LEU A 200 8.94 8.13 0.10
N GLU A 201 10.21 8.16 0.48
CA GLU A 201 11.30 8.72 -0.33
C GLU A 201 11.46 7.96 -1.65
N LYS A 202 11.46 6.62 -1.63
CA LYS A 202 11.56 5.82 -2.86
C LYS A 202 10.36 6.02 -3.79
N PHE A 203 9.20 6.36 -3.23
CA PHE A 203 7.97 6.60 -3.98
C PHE A 203 7.92 7.99 -4.62
N LEU A 204 8.21 9.05 -3.86
CA LEU A 204 8.13 10.44 -4.31
C LEU A 204 9.45 10.97 -4.91
N GLY A 205 10.58 10.31 -4.63
CA GLY A 205 11.95 10.68 -5.04
C GLY A 205 12.61 11.70 -4.10
N GLU A 206 13.94 11.78 -4.15
CA GLU A 206 14.78 12.73 -3.38
C GLU A 206 14.19 14.15 -3.32
N ASN A 207 14.23 14.84 -2.17
CA ASN A 207 13.60 16.16 -2.05
C ASN A 207 14.49 17.28 -2.63
N THR A 208 14.53 17.39 -3.96
CA THR A 208 15.40 18.35 -4.68
C THR A 208 14.90 19.80 -4.70
N TRP A 209 13.69 20.08 -4.20
CA TRP A 209 13.15 21.44 -4.11
C TRP A 209 13.33 22.08 -2.72
N ASN A 210 13.64 21.28 -1.69
CA ASN A 210 13.90 21.78 -0.35
C ASN A 210 15.41 21.90 -0.10
N ASN A 211 15.94 23.12 -0.05
CA ASN A 211 17.37 23.39 0.14
C ASN A 211 17.90 23.10 1.56
N ASN A 212 17.07 22.60 2.50
CA ASN A 212 17.47 22.27 3.86
C ASN A 212 18.19 20.91 3.95
N ASN A 213 19.49 20.91 3.67
CA ASN A 213 20.39 19.75 3.82
C ASN A 213 20.51 19.18 5.26
N ASN A 214 19.87 19.79 6.25
CA ASN A 214 19.95 19.41 7.68
C ASN A 214 18.82 18.46 8.14
N VAL A 215 17.86 18.12 7.26
CA VAL A 215 16.71 17.30 7.63
C VAL A 215 17.05 15.82 7.51
N LYS A 216 17.02 15.09 8.64
CA LYS A 216 17.34 13.64 8.69
C LYS A 216 16.20 12.71 8.28
N ASP A 217 14.95 13.18 8.32
CA ASP A 217 13.77 12.39 7.97
C ASP A 217 13.03 13.01 6.78
N TYR A 218 12.93 12.25 5.69
CA TYR A 218 12.26 12.66 4.46
C TYR A 218 10.82 13.14 4.72
N ARG A 219 10.07 12.53 5.66
CA ARG A 219 8.70 12.97 6.00
C ARG A 219 8.70 14.42 6.48
N THR A 220 9.56 14.77 7.44
CA THR A 220 9.67 16.14 7.96
C THR A 220 10.12 17.17 6.91
N SER A 221 10.79 16.72 5.84
CA SER A 221 11.17 17.61 4.72
C SER A 221 10.01 18.02 3.79
N LEU A 222 8.86 17.34 3.90
CA LEU A 222 7.64 17.61 3.13
C LEU A 222 6.64 18.52 3.88
N LEU A 223 6.65 18.49 5.21
CA LEU A 223 5.69 19.24 6.03
C LEU A 223 6.05 20.73 6.05
N HIS A 224 5.05 21.60 5.83
CA HIS A 224 5.23 23.05 5.95
C HIS A 224 4.84 23.57 7.34
N ASN A 225 3.92 22.90 8.03
CA ASN A 225 3.39 23.27 9.35
C ASN A 225 3.54 22.13 10.37
N ALA A 226 3.08 22.34 11.60
CA ALA A 226 2.95 21.30 12.64
C ALA A 226 1.79 20.31 12.37
N HIS A 227 1.66 19.89 11.12
CA HIS A 227 0.60 19.02 10.59
C HIS A 227 1.09 17.57 10.45
N THR A 228 0.18 16.65 10.17
CA THR A 228 0.52 15.25 9.89
C THR A 228 0.40 14.95 8.40
N LEU A 229 1.19 13.98 7.93
CA LEU A 229 1.11 13.49 6.56
C LEU A 229 0.12 12.32 6.52
N TYR A 230 -0.83 12.39 5.59
CA TYR A 230 -1.85 11.38 5.36
C TYR A 230 -1.68 10.77 3.97
N GLN A 231 -2.28 9.60 3.77
CA GLN A 231 -2.30 8.93 2.48
C GLN A 231 -3.66 8.29 2.16
N CYS A 232 -3.95 8.10 0.87
CA CYS A 232 -5.09 7.34 0.39
C CYS A 232 -4.75 6.65 -0.94
N VAL A 233 -5.00 5.34 -1.02
CA VAL A 233 -4.72 4.48 -2.16
C VAL A 233 -6.04 3.98 -2.75
N ILE A 234 -6.34 4.34 -4.00
CA ILE A 234 -7.58 3.99 -4.69
C ILE A 234 -7.26 3.21 -5.96
N TYR A 235 -7.77 1.99 -6.04
CA TYR A 235 -7.63 1.08 -7.18
C TYR A 235 -8.82 1.19 -8.13
N LEU A 236 -8.56 1.36 -9.43
CA LEU A 236 -9.59 1.40 -10.46
C LEU A 236 -9.68 0.01 -11.12
N ALA A 237 -10.78 -0.71 -10.89
CA ALA A 237 -11.06 -2.00 -11.51
C ALA A 237 -11.50 -1.80 -12.98
N PRO A 238 -11.33 -2.80 -13.88
CA PRO A 238 -11.55 -2.59 -15.33
C PRO A 238 -12.96 -2.16 -15.77
N GLY A 239 -13.96 -2.27 -14.90
CA GLY A 239 -15.33 -1.81 -15.17
C GLY A 239 -15.57 -0.33 -14.84
N ASP A 240 -14.64 0.30 -14.11
CA ASP A 240 -14.82 1.61 -13.49
C ASP A 240 -14.70 2.77 -14.51
N TYR A 241 -14.80 4.00 -14.03
CA TYR A 241 -14.52 5.21 -14.80
C TYR A 241 -13.04 5.57 -14.66
N HIS A 242 -12.32 5.51 -15.79
CA HIS A 242 -10.85 5.61 -15.81
C HIS A 242 -10.28 6.98 -16.17
N ARG A 243 -11.13 8.02 -16.21
CA ARG A 243 -10.65 9.40 -16.10
C ARG A 243 -10.61 9.79 -14.64
N PHE A 244 -9.61 10.57 -14.27
CA PHE A 244 -9.35 10.97 -12.91
C PHE A 244 -9.27 12.49 -12.81
N HIS A 245 -9.74 12.97 -11.67
CA HIS A 245 -10.05 14.36 -11.39
C HIS A 245 -9.23 14.83 -10.19
N SER A 246 -9.24 16.14 -9.96
CA SER A 246 -8.59 16.76 -8.82
C SER A 246 -9.33 16.40 -7.52
N ALA A 247 -8.62 15.78 -6.58
CA ALA A 247 -9.18 15.38 -5.28
C ALA A 247 -9.43 16.55 -4.32
N ALA A 248 -8.80 17.71 -4.58
CA ALA A 248 -8.89 18.91 -3.74
C ALA A 248 -8.66 20.19 -4.57
N ASN A 249 -8.67 21.35 -3.90
CA ASN A 249 -8.17 22.60 -4.45
C ASN A 249 -6.65 22.66 -4.29
N TRP A 250 -5.87 22.68 -5.37
CA TRP A 250 -4.39 22.61 -5.26
C TRP A 250 -3.64 23.15 -6.48
N LYS A 251 -2.32 23.34 -6.32
CA LYS A 251 -1.38 23.87 -7.32
C LYS A 251 -0.21 22.91 -7.51
N PRO A 252 -0.18 22.06 -8.56
CA PRO A 252 1.01 21.29 -8.90
C PRO A 252 2.14 22.21 -9.37
N THR A 253 3.31 22.07 -8.74
CA THR A 253 4.53 22.86 -9.04
C THR A 253 5.58 22.03 -9.76
N HIS A 254 5.68 20.73 -9.45
CA HIS A 254 6.64 19.80 -10.01
C HIS A 254 5.96 18.51 -10.45
N ARG A 255 6.46 17.93 -11.55
CA ARG A 255 6.15 16.56 -11.96
C ARG A 255 7.41 15.72 -11.93
N ARG A 256 7.27 14.48 -11.47
CA ARG A 256 8.27 13.41 -11.56
C ARG A 256 7.73 12.21 -12.29
N HIS A 257 8.45 11.77 -13.31
CA HIS A 257 8.13 10.54 -14.04
C HIS A 257 9.19 9.49 -13.74
N PHE A 258 8.77 8.46 -13.02
CA PHE A 258 9.59 7.30 -12.69
C PHE A 258 9.35 6.22 -13.76
N HIS A 259 10.41 5.85 -14.47
CA HIS A 259 10.38 4.68 -15.35
C HIS A 259 10.41 3.43 -14.46
N GLY A 260 9.53 2.47 -14.76
CA GLY A 260 9.41 1.24 -13.98
C GLY A 260 8.76 0.13 -14.80
N GLU A 261 8.38 -0.94 -14.12
CA GLU A 261 7.63 -2.04 -14.71
C GLU A 261 6.14 -1.72 -14.83
N LEU A 262 5.39 -2.64 -15.43
CA LEU A 262 3.93 -2.57 -15.54
C LEU A 262 3.34 -3.85 -14.93
N LEU A 263 3.54 -4.02 -13.62
CA LEU A 263 3.02 -5.12 -12.82
C LEU A 263 1.53 -4.89 -12.50
N SER A 264 0.79 -5.94 -12.16
CA SER A 264 -0.65 -5.81 -11.88
C SER A 264 -0.86 -5.18 -10.50
N VAL A 265 -1.62 -4.09 -10.43
CA VAL A 265 -1.96 -3.38 -9.18
C VAL A 265 -3.23 -3.91 -8.50
N SER A 266 -3.74 -5.07 -8.94
CA SER A 266 -4.92 -5.69 -8.34
C SER A 266 -4.71 -5.99 -6.84
N PRO A 267 -5.75 -5.95 -5.99
CA PRO A 267 -5.61 -6.09 -4.54
C PRO A 267 -4.84 -7.36 -4.10
N ARG A 268 -4.96 -8.46 -4.86
CA ARG A 268 -4.25 -9.73 -4.60
C ARG A 268 -2.74 -9.67 -4.86
N ILE A 269 -2.30 -8.79 -5.77
CA ILE A 269 -0.87 -8.59 -6.06
C ILE A 269 -0.32 -7.48 -5.16
N ALA A 270 -1.10 -6.45 -4.85
CA ALA A 270 -0.75 -5.45 -3.83
C ALA A 270 -0.53 -6.07 -2.43
N LYS A 271 -1.30 -7.09 -2.04
CA LYS A 271 -1.07 -7.87 -0.81
C LYS A 271 0.14 -8.81 -0.87
N TRP A 272 0.71 -9.05 -2.06
CA TRP A 272 1.81 -10.00 -2.24
C TRP A 272 3.17 -9.33 -2.41
N VAL A 273 3.25 -8.28 -3.23
CA VAL A 273 4.51 -7.66 -3.65
C VAL A 273 4.77 -6.40 -2.83
N PRO A 274 5.73 -6.40 -1.89
CA PRO A 274 6.12 -5.20 -1.16
C PRO A 274 6.70 -4.14 -2.12
N GLY A 275 6.34 -2.88 -1.92
CA GLY A 275 6.79 -1.79 -2.80
C GLY A 275 6.35 -1.88 -4.26
N LEU A 276 5.23 -2.56 -4.55
CA LEU A 276 4.66 -2.69 -5.90
C LEU A 276 4.52 -1.33 -6.60
N PHE A 277 4.03 -0.31 -5.91
CA PHE A 277 3.87 1.04 -6.47
C PHE A 277 5.22 1.74 -6.75
N CYS A 278 6.29 1.36 -6.03
CA CYS A 278 7.65 1.85 -6.29
C CYS A 278 8.32 1.14 -7.47
N LEU A 279 7.93 -0.12 -7.76
CA LEU A 279 8.41 -0.90 -8.91
C LEU A 279 7.74 -0.46 -10.22
N ASN A 280 6.47 -0.05 -10.16
CA ASN A 280 5.72 0.35 -11.36
C ASN A 280 6.10 1.74 -11.89
N GLU A 281 5.96 1.90 -13.20
CA GLU A 281 6.00 3.20 -13.88
C GLU A 281 4.87 4.09 -13.34
N ARG A 282 5.22 5.31 -12.92
CA ARG A 282 4.29 6.26 -12.29
C ARG A 282 4.63 7.70 -12.62
N ALA A 283 3.61 8.54 -12.64
CA ALA A 283 3.74 10.00 -12.72
C ALA A 283 3.26 10.61 -11.40
N VAL A 284 4.18 11.23 -10.68
CA VAL A 284 3.97 11.88 -9.38
C VAL A 284 3.90 13.38 -9.63
N TYR A 285 2.80 14.02 -9.23
CA TYR A 285 2.62 15.47 -9.31
C TYR A 285 2.61 16.05 -7.90
N LEU A 286 3.47 17.04 -7.67
CA LEU A 286 3.83 17.54 -6.35
C LEU A 286 3.50 19.03 -6.31
N GLY A 287 2.91 19.49 -5.22
CA GLY A 287 2.38 20.84 -5.12
C GLY A 287 1.94 21.21 -3.72
N SER A 288 1.10 22.23 -3.64
CA SER A 288 0.46 22.64 -2.41
C SER A 288 -1.05 22.74 -2.55
N TRP A 289 -1.74 22.44 -1.46
CA TRP A 289 -3.17 22.63 -1.25
C TRP A 289 -3.39 23.47 0.02
N ASP A 290 -4.64 23.73 0.38
CA ASP A 290 -5.00 24.68 1.44
C ASP A 290 -4.39 24.34 2.83
N HIS A 291 -3.98 23.09 3.06
CA HIS A 291 -3.36 22.65 4.33
C HIS A 291 -1.83 22.42 4.30
N GLY A 292 -1.18 22.61 3.15
CA GLY A 292 0.27 22.45 3.01
C GLY A 292 0.69 21.64 1.78
N PHE A 293 1.55 20.63 1.95
CA PHE A 293 2.01 19.74 0.89
C PHE A 293 0.90 18.86 0.30
N PHE A 294 0.90 18.67 -1.01
CA PHE A 294 0.00 17.75 -1.71
C PHE A 294 0.73 16.99 -2.83
N SER A 295 0.57 15.67 -2.85
CA SER A 295 1.06 14.78 -3.90
C SER A 295 -0.08 13.98 -4.51
N TYR A 296 -0.15 14.01 -5.84
CA TYR A 296 -1.08 13.25 -6.65
C TYR A 296 -0.29 12.31 -7.56
N THR A 297 -0.39 11.00 -7.32
CA THR A 297 0.37 10.00 -8.09
C THR A 297 -0.55 9.11 -8.92
N ALA A 298 -0.31 9.08 -10.22
CA ALA A 298 -0.90 8.12 -11.15
C ALA A 298 0.06 6.95 -11.38
N VAL A 299 -0.31 5.76 -10.88
CA VAL A 299 0.50 4.52 -10.98
C VAL A 299 0.00 3.67 -12.14
N GLY A 300 0.88 3.39 -13.12
CA GLY A 300 0.61 2.48 -14.22
C GLY A 300 0.58 1.02 -13.76
N ALA A 301 0.02 0.13 -14.57
CA ALA A 301 -0.12 -1.29 -14.28
C ALA A 301 -0.06 -2.15 -15.56
N THR A 302 -0.14 -3.48 -15.42
CA THR A 302 -0.24 -4.38 -16.58
C THR A 302 -1.44 -4.02 -17.46
N ASN A 303 -1.24 -4.08 -18.77
CA ASN A 303 -2.18 -3.69 -19.83
C ASN A 303 -2.45 -2.18 -19.95
N VAL A 304 -1.94 -1.32 -19.06
CA VAL A 304 -1.98 0.14 -19.24
C VAL A 304 -1.16 0.52 -20.46
N GLY A 305 -1.85 0.98 -21.51
CA GLY A 305 -1.20 1.49 -22.72
C GLY A 305 -0.45 2.79 -22.43
N THR A 306 -1.16 3.75 -21.85
CA THR A 306 -0.67 5.11 -21.57
C THR A 306 -1.39 5.74 -20.37
N VAL A 307 -0.65 6.49 -19.54
CA VAL A 307 -1.20 7.49 -18.60
C VAL A 307 -1.12 8.85 -19.28
N LYS A 308 -2.23 9.58 -19.34
CA LYS A 308 -2.31 10.90 -19.98
C LYS A 308 -2.84 11.92 -18.96
N VAL A 309 -2.08 12.97 -18.71
CA VAL A 309 -2.46 14.06 -17.80
C VAL A 309 -2.69 15.32 -18.63
N TYR A 310 -3.86 15.93 -18.50
CA TYR A 310 -4.34 16.92 -19.49
C TYR A 310 -3.52 18.22 -19.48
N CYS A 311 -2.96 18.61 -18.33
CA CYS A 311 -2.06 19.76 -18.23
C CYS A 311 -0.60 19.47 -18.64
N ASP A 312 -0.16 18.21 -18.62
CA ASP A 312 1.21 17.82 -18.97
C ASP A 312 1.26 17.07 -20.30
N LYS A 313 1.22 17.85 -21.39
CA LYS A 313 1.35 17.35 -22.76
C LYS A 313 2.71 16.71 -23.06
N THR A 314 3.69 16.82 -22.17
CA THR A 314 5.05 16.26 -22.33
C THR A 314 5.22 14.90 -21.66
N LEU A 315 4.22 14.46 -20.87
CA LEU A 315 4.24 13.13 -20.26
C LEU A 315 4.02 12.06 -21.33
N HIS A 316 5.03 11.20 -21.52
CA HIS A 316 4.95 10.03 -22.38
C HIS A 316 5.37 8.78 -21.60
N THR A 317 4.38 8.02 -21.15
CA THR A 317 4.60 6.74 -20.43
C THR A 317 4.86 5.57 -21.40
N ASN A 318 5.28 4.43 -20.86
CA ASN A 318 5.43 3.16 -21.60
C ASN A 318 6.44 3.23 -22.77
N HIS A 319 7.39 4.17 -22.68
CA HIS A 319 8.46 4.35 -23.67
C HIS A 319 9.36 3.10 -23.79
N PRO A 320 9.78 2.68 -25.01
CA PRO A 320 10.54 1.45 -25.22
C PRO A 320 11.95 1.44 -24.61
N LYS A 321 12.63 2.59 -24.57
CA LYS A 321 13.93 2.72 -23.88
C LYS A 321 13.67 2.98 -22.39
N LYS A 322 14.22 2.12 -21.51
CA LYS A 322 14.39 2.46 -20.09
C LYS A 322 15.29 3.68 -19.97
N SER A 323 15.06 4.47 -18.93
CA SER A 323 15.89 5.61 -18.55
C SER A 323 16.07 5.53 -17.04
N ASP A 324 17.30 5.39 -16.58
CA ASP A 324 17.61 5.10 -15.17
C ASP A 324 17.44 6.31 -14.25
N ARG A 325 17.06 7.47 -14.80
CA ARG A 325 16.79 8.70 -14.05
C ARG A 325 15.29 9.04 -14.10
N CYS A 326 14.81 9.53 -12.96
CA CYS A 326 13.53 10.24 -12.89
C CYS A 326 13.57 11.45 -13.84
N LYS A 327 12.47 11.69 -14.56
CA LYS A 327 12.31 12.90 -15.38
C LYS A 327 11.51 13.94 -14.63
N ASP A 328 12.23 14.76 -13.89
CA ASP A 328 11.72 15.94 -13.20
C ASP A 328 11.38 17.03 -14.23
N LEU A 329 10.23 17.67 -14.03
CA LEU A 329 9.75 18.82 -14.80
C LEU A 329 9.10 19.82 -13.85
N CYS A 330 9.60 21.05 -13.80
CA CYS A 330 8.91 22.13 -13.12
C CYS A 330 7.73 22.60 -14.00
N LEU A 331 6.52 22.53 -13.46
CA LEU A 331 5.29 22.97 -14.13
C LEU A 331 5.06 24.49 -13.95
N GLY A 332 5.80 25.12 -13.02
CA GLY A 332 5.67 26.53 -12.68
C GLY A 332 4.40 26.85 -11.89
N ASN A 333 4.16 28.13 -11.64
CA ASN A 333 3.08 28.59 -10.76
C ASN A 333 1.73 28.80 -11.47
N GLY A 334 1.59 28.38 -12.73
CA GLY A 334 0.49 28.76 -13.61
C GLY A 334 -0.76 27.88 -13.56
N THR A 335 -0.70 26.69 -12.94
CA THR A 335 -1.81 25.72 -12.99
C THR A 335 -2.44 25.57 -11.60
N TYR A 336 -3.72 25.91 -11.49
CA TYR A 336 -4.54 25.69 -10.30
C TYR A 336 -5.72 24.79 -10.68
N PHE A 337 -5.97 23.78 -9.87
CA PHE A 337 -7.10 22.88 -10.02
C PHE A 337 -8.05 23.07 -8.85
N LYS A 338 -9.35 23.20 -9.16
CA LYS A 338 -10.43 23.09 -8.18
C LYS A 338 -10.77 21.63 -7.96
N LYS A 339 -11.33 21.35 -6.78
CA LYS A 339 -11.89 20.05 -6.42
C LYS A 339 -12.91 19.58 -7.48
N GLY A 340 -12.68 18.41 -8.08
CA GLY A 340 -13.48 17.85 -9.17
C GLY A 340 -13.03 18.21 -10.61
N ASP A 341 -12.08 19.11 -10.81
CA ASP A 341 -11.59 19.46 -12.16
C ASP A 341 -10.95 18.23 -12.85
N PRO A 342 -11.14 18.04 -14.18
CA PRO A 342 -10.56 16.93 -14.91
C PRO A 342 -9.02 17.03 -14.95
N PHE A 343 -8.33 16.00 -14.45
CA PHE A 343 -6.87 16.02 -14.32
C PHE A 343 -6.18 15.11 -15.36
N GLY A 344 -6.72 13.92 -15.63
CA GLY A 344 -6.19 13.02 -16.64
C GLY A 344 -7.01 11.76 -16.89
N GLU A 345 -6.44 10.81 -17.63
CA GLU A 345 -7.06 9.53 -17.96
C GLU A 345 -6.05 8.39 -18.08
N PHE A 346 -6.51 7.19 -17.74
CA PHE A 346 -5.79 5.95 -17.92
C PHE A 346 -6.35 5.19 -19.12
N ARG A 347 -5.50 4.90 -20.12
CA ARG A 347 -5.87 4.04 -21.24
C ARG A 347 -5.53 2.59 -20.85
N MET A 348 -6.50 1.93 -20.21
CA MET A 348 -6.42 0.70 -19.38
C MET A 348 -5.99 0.95 -17.90
N GLY A 349 -6.52 0.15 -16.96
CA GLY A 349 -6.71 0.51 -15.54
C GLY A 349 -5.52 0.40 -14.56
N SER A 350 -5.66 0.98 -13.37
CA SER A 350 -4.54 1.59 -12.62
C SER A 350 -4.84 1.85 -11.13
N THR A 351 -3.93 2.52 -10.43
CA THR A 351 -4.12 3.00 -9.05
C THR A 351 -3.79 4.50 -8.96
N ILE A 352 -4.61 5.26 -8.23
CA ILE A 352 -4.26 6.61 -7.75
C ILE A 352 -3.76 6.49 -6.31
N VAL A 353 -2.66 7.18 -6.01
CA VAL A 353 -2.15 7.35 -4.64
C VAL A 353 -2.07 8.84 -4.34
N LEU A 354 -2.77 9.25 -3.29
CA LEU A 354 -2.70 10.60 -2.73
C LEU A 354 -1.82 10.56 -1.49
N VAL A 355 -0.93 11.55 -1.34
CA VAL A 355 -0.15 11.76 -0.10
C VAL A 355 -0.18 13.26 0.20
N PHE A 356 -0.69 13.67 1.35
CA PHE A 356 -1.03 15.07 1.62
C PHE A 356 -0.84 15.45 3.09
N GLU A 357 -0.42 16.69 3.34
CA GLU A 357 -0.31 17.28 4.67
C GLU A 357 -1.67 17.81 5.12
N ALA A 358 -2.16 17.41 6.29
CA ALA A 358 -3.40 17.94 6.86
C ALA A 358 -3.28 18.15 8.39
N PRO A 359 -4.14 18.99 8.99
CA PRO A 359 -4.28 19.11 10.44
C PRO A 359 -4.54 17.75 11.09
N VAL A 360 -4.08 17.56 12.34
CA VAL A 360 -4.16 16.27 13.08
C VAL A 360 -5.62 15.81 13.30
N ASN A 361 -6.57 16.74 13.31
CA ASN A 361 -8.01 16.52 13.37
C ASN A 361 -8.65 16.21 11.99
N PHE A 362 -7.88 15.95 10.94
CA PHE A 362 -8.42 15.43 9.68
C PHE A 362 -8.91 13.98 9.87
N GLN A 363 -10.16 13.73 9.47
CA GLN A 363 -10.83 12.44 9.60
C GLN A 363 -11.30 11.96 8.23
N PHE A 364 -11.01 10.69 7.93
CA PHE A 364 -11.56 10.01 6.76
C PHE A 364 -13.03 9.61 6.99
N THR A 365 -13.83 9.66 5.93
CA THR A 365 -15.26 9.31 5.91
C THR A 365 -15.53 7.99 5.17
N ILE A 366 -14.49 7.15 5.05
CA ILE A 366 -14.42 5.93 4.24
C ILE A 366 -13.78 4.80 5.05
N LEU A 367 -13.98 3.55 4.63
CA LEU A 367 -13.35 2.35 5.19
C LEU A 367 -12.51 1.60 4.13
N PRO A 368 -11.46 0.84 4.53
CA PRO A 368 -10.69 0.05 3.58
C PRO A 368 -11.54 -1.05 2.93
N GLY A 369 -11.58 -1.07 1.61
CA GLY A 369 -12.46 -1.93 0.81
C GLY A 369 -13.67 -1.22 0.21
N ASP A 370 -13.99 0.01 0.65
CA ASP A 370 -15.13 0.77 0.15
C ASP A 370 -15.04 1.05 -1.36
N ARG A 371 -16.21 1.02 -2.01
CA ARG A 371 -16.38 1.46 -3.39
C ARG A 371 -16.73 2.94 -3.40
N VAL A 372 -15.80 3.77 -3.88
CA VAL A 372 -15.94 5.22 -3.97
C VAL A 372 -16.23 5.67 -5.42
N GLN A 373 -16.99 6.74 -5.56
CA GLN A 373 -17.25 7.41 -6.85
C GLN A 373 -16.49 8.73 -6.93
N MET A 374 -16.09 9.13 -8.15
CA MET A 374 -15.46 10.43 -8.39
C MET A 374 -16.34 11.57 -7.83
N GLY A 375 -15.74 12.45 -7.03
CA GLY A 375 -16.43 13.55 -6.36
C GLY A 375 -17.00 13.22 -4.97
N GLN A 376 -17.10 11.96 -4.57
CA GLN A 376 -17.54 11.56 -3.22
C GLN A 376 -16.52 11.99 -2.14
N GLY A 377 -16.99 12.49 -1.00
CA GLY A 377 -16.13 12.84 0.14
C GLY A 377 -15.28 11.66 0.65
N LEU A 378 -13.96 11.88 0.75
CA LEU A 378 -13.02 10.93 1.38
C LEU A 378 -12.69 11.34 2.81
N GLY A 379 -12.70 12.63 3.13
CA GLY A 379 -12.37 13.12 4.46
C GLY A 379 -12.42 14.64 4.59
N ARG A 380 -12.43 15.10 5.84
CA ARG A 380 -12.56 16.51 6.22
C ARG A 380 -11.78 16.83 7.49
N VAL A 381 -11.37 18.09 7.63
CA VAL A 381 -10.83 18.63 8.88
C VAL A 381 -11.96 18.77 9.88
N GLY A 382 -11.90 18.02 10.98
CA GLY A 382 -12.91 18.06 12.03
C GLY A 382 -12.99 19.44 12.65
N GLN A 383 -14.06 20.19 12.38
CA GLN A 383 -14.29 21.47 13.03
C GLN A 383 -14.25 21.31 14.55
N HIS A 384 -13.65 22.27 15.25
CA HIS A 384 -13.70 22.36 16.72
C HIS A 384 -15.12 22.77 17.17
N LYS A 385 -16.11 21.91 16.90
CA LYS A 385 -17.49 22.07 17.38
C LYS A 385 -17.54 21.69 18.86
N PHE A 386 -17.07 22.61 19.68
CA PHE A 386 -17.43 22.69 21.10
C PHE A 386 -18.89 23.16 21.26
N ILE A 387 -19.82 22.52 20.53
CA ILE A 387 -21.25 22.65 20.70
C ILE A 387 -21.80 21.23 20.56
N MET A 388 -22.19 20.66 21.71
CA MET A 388 -22.88 19.39 21.79
C MET A 388 -24.02 19.33 20.77
N ASN A 389 -24.22 18.16 20.15
CA ASN A 389 -25.42 17.89 19.37
C ASN A 389 -26.62 17.59 20.30
N LEU A 390 -26.93 18.57 21.17
CA LEU A 390 -28.02 18.56 22.16
C LEU A 390 -29.40 18.39 21.50
N LYS A 391 -29.50 18.58 20.17
CA LYS A 391 -30.69 18.27 19.37
C LYS A 391 -30.91 16.77 19.10
N GLN A 392 -29.86 15.94 19.17
CA GLN A 392 -29.98 14.50 18.87
C GLN A 392 -30.35 13.67 20.12
N VAL A 393 -29.96 14.14 21.31
CA VAL A 393 -30.36 13.55 22.61
C VAL A 393 -31.80 13.94 23.00
N LEU A 394 -32.30 15.09 22.55
CA LEU A 394 -33.66 15.58 22.87
C LEU A 394 -34.79 14.98 22.02
N LEU A 395 -34.49 14.22 20.96
CA LEU A 395 -35.50 13.59 20.10
C LEU A 395 -35.73 12.09 20.38
N LEU A 396 -34.90 11.46 21.22
CA LEU A 396 -35.00 10.02 21.56
C LEU A 396 -35.85 9.73 22.81
N LYS A 397 -36.76 10.64 23.21
CA LYS A 397 -37.63 10.46 24.39
C LYS A 397 -39.10 10.09 24.10
N ASN A 398 -39.50 9.95 22.82
CA ASN A 398 -40.92 9.83 22.46
C ASN A 398 -41.38 8.51 21.77
N ASP A 399 -40.51 7.52 21.54
CA ASP A 399 -40.91 6.23 20.91
C ASP A 399 -40.38 5.00 21.68
N PHE A 400 -40.84 4.84 22.93
CA PHE A 400 -40.44 3.73 23.81
C PHE A 400 -41.49 2.60 23.95
N LEU A 401 -42.44 2.49 23.01
CA LEU A 401 -43.65 1.65 23.19
C LEU A 401 -44.09 0.78 21.99
N THR A 402 -43.37 0.80 20.86
CA THR A 402 -43.82 0.15 19.60
C THR A 402 -42.93 -0.98 19.07
N VAL A 403 -41.74 -1.22 19.64
CA VAL A 403 -40.74 -2.14 19.04
C VAL A 403 -40.79 -3.57 19.62
N PHE A 404 -41.45 -3.81 20.75
CA PHE A 404 -41.44 -5.12 21.44
C PHE A 404 -42.32 -6.22 20.81
N GLY A 405 -42.99 -5.96 19.68
CA GLY A 405 -43.98 -6.87 19.09
C GLY A 405 -43.47 -7.87 18.03
N LEU A 406 -42.21 -7.78 17.57
CA LEU A 406 -41.77 -8.44 16.33
C LEU A 406 -40.62 -9.46 16.47
N LEU A 407 -40.06 -9.68 17.66
CA LEU A 407 -38.88 -10.54 17.85
C LEU A 407 -39.18 -12.03 18.14
N ALA A 408 -40.44 -12.48 18.01
CA ALA A 408 -40.91 -13.74 18.58
C ALA A 408 -41.23 -14.88 17.59
N PHE A 409 -40.93 -14.77 16.28
CA PHE A 409 -41.53 -15.67 15.27
C PHE A 409 -40.61 -16.42 14.29
N VAL A 410 -39.28 -16.45 14.46
CA VAL A 410 -38.41 -17.30 13.62
C VAL A 410 -37.31 -18.02 14.42
N ILE A 411 -37.67 -19.14 15.04
CA ILE A 411 -36.71 -20.16 15.50
C ILE A 411 -37.26 -21.56 15.16
N LYS A 412 -36.90 -22.10 13.98
CA LYS A 412 -36.63 -23.52 13.68
C LYS A 412 -36.52 -23.82 12.18
N ALA A 413 -35.33 -24.23 11.73
CA ALA A 413 -35.08 -25.20 10.66
C ALA A 413 -33.60 -25.63 10.71
N GLU A 414 -33.28 -26.86 10.34
CA GLU A 414 -31.99 -27.51 10.66
C GLU A 414 -30.90 -27.46 9.56
N SER A 415 -29.70 -27.81 10.01
CA SER A 415 -28.41 -28.00 9.34
C SER A 415 -28.35 -28.41 7.85
N GLY A 416 -27.42 -27.79 7.13
CA GLY A 416 -26.80 -28.31 5.89
C GLY A 416 -25.66 -27.39 5.42
N PRO A 417 -24.45 -27.88 5.10
CA PRO A 417 -23.27 -27.02 4.99
C PRO A 417 -23.19 -26.30 3.65
N ASN A 418 -22.97 -24.98 3.65
CA ASN A 418 -22.36 -24.27 2.50
C ASN A 418 -21.79 -22.89 2.89
N ASN A 419 -20.71 -22.51 2.21
CA ASN A 419 -19.92 -21.30 2.43
C ASN A 419 -20.71 -20.00 2.29
N LEU A 420 -20.68 -19.12 3.30
CA LEU A 420 -20.81 -17.67 3.11
C LEU A 420 -20.24 -16.88 4.31
N HIS A 421 -18.98 -16.43 4.21
CA HIS A 421 -18.41 -15.39 5.08
C HIS A 421 -18.31 -14.07 4.29
N VAL A 422 -19.42 -13.34 4.19
CA VAL A 422 -19.44 -11.90 3.84
C VAL A 422 -20.64 -11.29 4.55
N HIS A 423 -20.43 -10.16 5.24
CA HIS A 423 -21.39 -9.49 6.13
C HIS A 423 -21.62 -10.24 7.45
N ASP A 424 -20.78 -9.93 8.43
CA ASP A 424 -21.29 -9.32 9.67
C ASP A 424 -20.32 -8.21 10.11
N GLY A 425 -20.80 -7.30 10.94
CA GLY A 425 -19.99 -6.18 11.43
C GLY A 425 -18.99 -6.69 12.46
N ALA A 426 -17.71 -6.70 12.10
CA ALA A 426 -16.62 -7.15 12.98
C ALA A 426 -16.61 -6.35 14.29
N THR A 427 -17.18 -6.96 15.34
CA THR A 427 -17.09 -6.45 16.71
C THR A 427 -15.64 -6.46 17.17
N THR A 428 -15.32 -5.74 18.25
CA THR A 428 -13.96 -5.72 18.82
C THR A 428 -13.45 -7.15 19.09
N ALA A 429 -14.34 -8.09 19.42
CA ALA A 429 -14.05 -9.51 19.59
C ALA A 429 -13.46 -10.23 18.35
N GLU A 430 -13.78 -9.80 17.12
CA GLU A 430 -13.20 -10.39 15.89
C GLU A 430 -11.79 -9.88 15.59
N ILE A 431 -11.45 -8.67 16.06
CA ILE A 431 -10.11 -8.07 15.95
C ILE A 431 -9.19 -8.51 17.11
N ILE A 432 -9.79 -8.96 18.21
CA ILE A 432 -9.18 -9.40 19.47
C ILE A 432 -9.54 -10.87 19.73
N ALA A 433 -9.49 -11.72 18.70
CA ALA A 433 -9.68 -13.16 18.87
C ALA A 433 -8.44 -13.77 19.58
N GLY A 434 -8.45 -13.74 20.92
CA GLY A 434 -7.44 -14.34 21.80
C GLY A 434 -6.44 -13.37 22.47
N ASP A 435 -6.47 -12.08 22.16
CA ASP A 435 -5.64 -11.08 22.88
C ASP A 435 -6.32 -10.59 24.17
N ILE A 436 -5.52 -10.16 25.13
CA ILE A 436 -5.94 -9.81 26.49
C ILE A 436 -5.45 -8.40 26.84
N PHE A 437 -6.06 -7.78 27.85
CA PHE A 437 -5.67 -6.47 28.33
C PHE A 437 -5.37 -6.50 29.82
N PHE A 438 -4.38 -5.72 30.24
CA PHE A 438 -4.18 -5.31 31.62
C PHE A 438 -4.20 -3.80 31.72
N GLU A 439 -4.47 -3.26 32.90
CA GLU A 439 -4.41 -1.84 33.18
C GLU A 439 -3.41 -1.61 34.31
N ILE A 440 -2.54 -0.60 34.18
CA ILE A 440 -1.76 -0.09 35.30
C ILE A 440 -2.59 0.98 36.01
N VAL A 441 -2.69 0.88 37.33
CA VAL A 441 -3.45 1.79 38.20
C VAL A 441 -2.52 2.79 38.91
N ASP A 442 -1.26 2.41 39.14
CA ASP A 442 -0.24 3.24 39.79
C ASP A 442 1.16 2.76 39.32
N PRO A 443 2.10 3.64 38.94
CA PRO A 443 2.04 5.11 38.99
C PRO A 443 1.21 5.76 37.88
N LEU A 444 0.72 6.98 38.15
CA LEU A 444 -0.13 7.78 37.25
C LEU A 444 0.48 7.97 35.85
N GLU A 445 1.81 8.12 35.72
CA GLU A 445 2.44 8.28 34.39
C GLU A 445 2.41 7.02 33.52
N LEU A 446 1.96 5.89 34.08
CA LEU A 446 1.72 4.63 33.39
C LEU A 446 0.23 4.24 33.39
N GLU A 447 -0.69 5.08 33.90
CA GLU A 447 -2.12 4.77 34.02
C GLU A 447 -2.81 4.64 32.66
N TYR A 448 -2.68 3.47 32.05
CA TYR A 448 -3.17 3.13 30.72
C TYR A 448 -3.54 1.64 30.63
N THR A 449 -4.31 1.32 29.60
CA THR A 449 -4.70 -0.02 29.17
C THR A 449 -3.68 -0.59 28.18
N TYR A 450 -3.06 -1.71 28.53
CA TYR A 450 -2.02 -2.39 27.76
C TYR A 450 -2.55 -3.70 27.14
N ARG A 451 -2.45 -3.81 25.82
CA ARG A 451 -2.73 -5.05 25.07
C ARG A 451 -1.55 -6.03 25.20
N ILE A 452 -1.87 -7.29 25.51
CA ILE A 452 -0.96 -8.42 25.61
C ILE A 452 -1.50 -9.61 24.81
N ARG A 453 -0.60 -10.49 24.35
CA ARG A 453 -0.94 -11.72 23.64
C ARG A 453 -0.57 -12.95 24.48
N PRO A 454 -1.50 -13.84 24.83
CA PRO A 454 -1.17 -15.10 25.51
C PRO A 454 -0.13 -15.94 24.75
N ALA A 455 0.62 -16.74 25.49
CA ALA A 455 1.36 -17.86 24.92
C ALA A 455 0.40 -18.82 24.19
N LYS A 456 0.88 -19.40 23.09
CA LYS A 456 0.05 -20.24 22.22
C LYS A 456 0.04 -21.70 22.66
N ASP A 457 1.23 -22.20 23.00
CA ASP A 457 1.49 -23.63 23.14
C ASP A 457 2.03 -24.02 24.54
N PHE A 458 2.14 -23.06 25.49
CA PHE A 458 2.58 -23.31 26.88
C PHE A 458 1.92 -22.34 27.88
N GLY A 459 1.96 -22.67 29.17
CA GLY A 459 1.37 -21.88 30.24
C GLY A 459 -0.13 -22.17 30.46
N ALA A 460 -0.68 -21.71 31.59
CA ALA A 460 -2.12 -21.82 31.83
C ALA A 460 -2.91 -20.78 31.01
N PRO A 461 -4.13 -21.11 30.54
CA PRO A 461 -4.98 -20.16 29.86
C PRO A 461 -5.53 -19.11 30.84
N PHE A 462 -5.67 -17.87 30.36
CA PHE A 462 -6.34 -16.78 31.07
C PHE A 462 -7.87 -16.98 31.02
N ASN A 463 -8.37 -17.92 31.82
CA ASN A 463 -9.80 -18.21 31.94
C ASN A 463 -10.51 -17.22 32.88
N GLU A 464 -11.85 -17.25 32.92
CA GLU A 464 -12.69 -16.43 33.82
C GLU A 464 -12.32 -16.57 35.32
N SER A 465 -11.70 -17.68 35.71
CA SER A 465 -11.20 -17.92 37.07
C SER A 465 -9.89 -17.20 37.40
N PHE A 466 -9.13 -16.76 36.39
CA PHE A 466 -7.89 -16.00 36.58
C PHE A 466 -8.22 -14.51 36.52
N TYR A 467 -8.44 -13.91 37.70
CA TYR A 467 -8.75 -12.49 37.81
C TYR A 467 -8.03 -11.87 39.01
N ILE A 468 -6.98 -11.10 38.74
CA ILE A 468 -6.16 -10.45 39.75
C ILE A 468 -6.32 -8.92 39.67
N LYS A 469 -6.57 -8.31 40.83
CA LYS A 469 -6.74 -6.86 41.01
C LYS A 469 -5.68 -6.32 41.95
N HIS A 470 -5.20 -5.12 41.64
CA HIS A 470 -4.21 -4.40 42.44
C HIS A 470 -2.95 -5.23 42.78
N VAL A 471 -2.50 -6.07 41.85
CA VAL A 471 -1.30 -6.91 42.04
C VAL A 471 -0.07 -6.19 41.48
N PRO A 472 1.08 -6.20 42.17
CA PRO A 472 2.37 -5.77 41.63
C PRO A 472 2.77 -6.47 40.31
N LEU A 473 3.12 -5.65 39.32
CA LEU A 473 3.88 -6.01 38.12
C LEU A 473 5.35 -5.65 38.37
N VAL A 474 6.19 -6.68 38.52
CA VAL A 474 7.53 -6.61 39.08
C VAL A 474 8.58 -6.96 38.02
N PRO A 475 9.48 -6.03 37.62
CA PRO A 475 10.62 -6.35 36.77
C PRO A 475 11.55 -7.37 37.44
N ILE A 476 11.82 -8.48 36.75
CA ILE A 476 12.73 -9.52 37.24
C ILE A 476 14.19 -9.05 37.22
N GLN A 477 14.98 -9.48 38.21
CA GLN A 477 16.42 -9.24 38.27
C GLN A 477 17.15 -10.59 38.33
N PRO A 478 18.08 -10.91 37.41
CA PRO A 478 18.52 -10.11 36.26
C PRO A 478 17.46 -10.03 35.14
N LYS A 479 17.48 -8.93 34.36
CA LYS A 479 16.42 -8.51 33.43
C LYS A 479 15.91 -9.58 32.46
N PHE A 480 16.76 -10.50 32.02
CA PHE A 480 16.38 -11.57 31.10
C PHE A 480 15.72 -12.78 31.78
N GLY A 481 15.75 -12.92 33.11
CA GLY A 481 15.08 -14.03 33.81
C GLY A 481 15.50 -15.43 33.34
N CYS A 482 16.77 -15.60 32.95
CA CYS A 482 17.35 -16.87 32.49
C CYS A 482 18.11 -17.63 33.59
N THR A 483 18.26 -17.01 34.77
CA THR A 483 18.75 -17.57 36.02
C THR A 483 17.69 -17.38 37.10
N PRO A 484 17.75 -18.10 38.25
CA PRO A 484 16.92 -17.77 39.41
C PRO A 484 17.04 -16.29 39.77
N PRO A 485 15.93 -15.60 40.08
CA PRO A 485 15.97 -14.17 40.32
C PRO A 485 16.61 -13.82 41.66
N GLU A 486 17.18 -12.62 41.73
CA GLU A 486 17.73 -12.02 42.95
C GLU A 486 16.60 -11.46 43.83
N ASN A 487 15.51 -10.99 43.22
CA ASN A 487 14.35 -10.38 43.88
C ASN A 487 13.15 -11.35 44.01
N ILE A 488 13.38 -12.57 44.52
CA ILE A 488 12.30 -13.57 44.72
C ILE A 488 11.19 -13.03 45.63
N GLU A 489 11.54 -12.35 46.74
CA GLU A 489 10.58 -11.80 47.71
C GLU A 489 9.62 -10.77 47.08
N ASP A 490 10.05 -10.04 46.05
CA ASP A 490 9.18 -9.13 45.30
C ASP A 490 8.27 -9.88 44.32
N ILE A 491 8.69 -11.04 43.81
CA ILE A 491 8.01 -11.80 42.75
C ILE A 491 6.99 -12.79 43.31
N GLU A 492 7.21 -13.33 44.51
CA GLU A 492 6.33 -14.31 45.14
C GLU A 492 4.91 -13.73 45.34
N GLY A 493 3.92 -14.40 44.75
CA GLY A 493 2.53 -13.95 44.76
C GLY A 493 2.22 -12.79 43.82
N ASN A 494 3.15 -12.35 42.96
CA ASN A 494 3.00 -11.18 42.08
C ASN A 494 3.15 -11.53 40.59
N VAL A 495 3.05 -10.55 39.68
CA VAL A 495 3.23 -10.76 38.23
C VAL A 495 4.63 -10.38 37.80
N ALA A 496 5.37 -11.30 37.20
CA ALA A 496 6.73 -11.05 36.75
C ALA A 496 6.76 -10.36 35.36
N LEU A 497 7.50 -9.26 35.24
CA LEU A 497 7.83 -8.60 33.97
C LEU A 497 9.25 -8.97 33.55
N ILE A 498 9.41 -9.63 32.39
CA ILE A 498 10.69 -10.19 31.95
C ILE A 498 11.09 -9.66 30.57
N GLU A 499 12.36 -9.27 30.40
CA GLU A 499 12.89 -8.85 29.10
C GLU A 499 13.26 -10.07 28.21
N ARG A 500 12.94 -9.98 26.92
CA ARG A 500 13.33 -10.97 25.91
C ARG A 500 14.85 -10.92 25.69
N GLY A 501 15.48 -12.10 25.66
CA GLY A 501 16.92 -12.27 25.45
C GLY A 501 17.44 -13.56 26.07
N GLU A 502 18.62 -14.00 25.66
CA GLU A 502 19.45 -15.11 26.20
C GLU A 502 18.85 -16.54 26.24
N CYS A 503 17.59 -16.73 26.64
CA CYS A 503 16.91 -18.01 26.77
C CYS A 503 15.48 -17.99 26.18
N SER A 504 14.85 -19.17 26.10
CA SER A 504 13.51 -19.35 25.53
C SER A 504 12.40 -18.71 26.38
N PHE A 505 11.23 -18.48 25.77
CA PHE A 505 10.06 -17.93 26.46
C PHE A 505 9.55 -18.87 27.57
N LYS A 506 9.55 -20.18 27.30
CA LYS A 506 9.12 -21.23 28.22
C LYS A 506 10.05 -21.34 29.44
N MET A 507 11.37 -21.26 29.24
CA MET A 507 12.35 -21.20 30.34
C MET A 507 12.13 -19.99 31.26
N LYS A 508 11.89 -18.80 30.70
CA LYS A 508 11.57 -17.58 31.47
C LYS A 508 10.32 -17.76 32.32
N ALA A 509 9.26 -18.32 31.73
CA ALA A 509 8.00 -18.57 32.42
C ALA A 509 8.17 -19.59 33.57
N LYS A 510 8.93 -20.67 33.34
CA LYS A 510 9.29 -21.66 34.36
C LYS A 510 10.14 -21.08 35.50
N ILE A 511 11.02 -20.13 35.21
CA ILE A 511 11.81 -19.43 36.24
C ILE A 511 10.92 -18.52 37.09
N ALA A 512 9.98 -17.78 36.48
CA ALA A 512 9.00 -16.97 37.20
C ALA A 512 8.09 -17.82 38.09
N GLU A 513 7.59 -18.96 37.58
CA GLU A 513 6.79 -19.93 38.32
C GLU A 513 7.53 -20.49 39.53
N LYS A 514 8.81 -20.87 39.38
CA LYS A 514 9.67 -21.31 40.48
C LYS A 514 9.95 -20.23 41.53
N ALA A 515 9.83 -18.96 41.15
CA ALA A 515 9.92 -17.81 42.07
C ALA A 515 8.55 -17.42 42.66
N GLY A 516 7.50 -18.21 42.45
CA GLY A 516 6.18 -17.98 43.03
C GLY A 516 5.31 -16.95 42.29
N ALA A 517 5.67 -16.56 41.06
CA ALA A 517 4.86 -15.61 40.29
C ALA A 517 3.48 -16.19 39.94
N GLN A 518 2.42 -15.37 40.03
CA GLN A 518 1.06 -15.78 39.63
C GLN A 518 0.87 -15.81 38.10
N ALA A 519 1.62 -14.97 37.38
CA ALA A 519 1.64 -14.90 35.92
C ALA A 519 2.94 -14.22 35.45
N VAL A 520 3.25 -14.35 34.15
CA VAL A 520 4.43 -13.74 33.54
C VAL A 520 4.07 -12.93 32.29
N ILE A 521 4.62 -11.71 32.21
CA ILE A 521 4.53 -10.83 31.04
C ILE A 521 5.95 -10.66 30.47
N ILE A 522 6.16 -11.09 29.23
CA ILE A 522 7.46 -11.02 28.55
C ILE A 522 7.43 -9.90 27.51
N THR A 523 8.45 -9.03 27.49
CA THR A 523 8.53 -7.86 26.60
C THR A 523 9.84 -7.82 25.80
N ASP A 524 9.77 -7.41 24.53
CA ASP A 524 10.96 -7.28 23.67
C ASP A 524 11.57 -5.87 23.71
N VAL A 525 12.44 -5.64 24.69
CA VAL A 525 13.16 -4.36 24.88
C VAL A 525 14.23 -4.12 23.80
N SER A 526 14.64 -5.16 23.06
CA SER A 526 15.73 -5.08 22.07
C SER A 526 15.35 -4.39 20.77
N LYS A 527 14.04 -4.30 20.46
CA LYS A 527 13.53 -3.76 19.20
C LYS A 527 12.39 -2.73 19.38
N PRO A 528 12.68 -1.51 19.86
CA PRO A 528 11.68 -0.46 20.11
C PRO A 528 10.85 -0.02 18.88
N THR A 529 11.28 -0.37 17.67
CA THR A 529 10.68 0.04 16.40
C THR A 529 9.84 -1.05 15.71
N GLU A 530 9.76 -2.26 16.27
CA GLU A 530 8.90 -3.33 15.73
C GLU A 530 7.58 -3.38 16.50
N GLU A 531 6.47 -2.98 15.86
CA GLU A 531 5.11 -2.96 16.44
C GLU A 531 4.36 -4.31 16.25
N TYR A 532 5.11 -5.41 16.07
CA TYR A 532 4.56 -6.75 15.86
C TYR A 532 4.53 -7.55 17.16
N PHE A 533 3.37 -8.12 17.49
CA PHE A 533 3.27 -9.17 18.51
C PHE A 533 4.00 -10.43 18.03
N ILE A 534 4.78 -11.05 18.92
CA ILE A 534 5.43 -12.33 18.68
C ILE A 534 4.52 -13.43 19.23
N GLU A 535 4.25 -14.46 18.42
CA GLU A 535 3.66 -15.70 18.93
C GLU A 535 4.71 -16.44 19.76
N MET A 536 4.45 -16.62 21.05
CA MET A 536 5.29 -17.42 21.93
C MET A 536 4.88 -18.88 21.79
N ILE A 537 5.76 -19.65 21.15
CA ILE A 537 5.64 -21.08 20.85
C ILE A 537 6.53 -21.86 21.83
N ASP A 538 6.19 -23.13 22.08
CA ASP A 538 7.00 -24.07 22.85
C ASP A 538 8.41 -24.27 22.22
N ASP A 539 9.39 -24.69 23.01
CA ASP A 539 10.76 -25.00 22.60
C ASP A 539 11.06 -26.52 22.56
N ASP A 540 10.01 -27.33 22.48
CA ASP A 540 10.00 -28.81 22.50
C ASP A 540 10.62 -29.42 23.78
N SER A 541 10.81 -28.62 24.84
CA SER A 541 11.29 -29.13 26.13
C SER A 541 10.21 -29.95 26.85
N SER A 542 10.62 -31.01 27.55
CA SER A 542 9.73 -31.87 28.36
C SER A 542 9.20 -31.20 29.64
N ASP A 543 9.49 -29.92 29.82
CA ASP A 543 9.08 -29.14 30.98
C ASP A 543 7.67 -28.61 30.77
N GLU A 544 6.83 -28.60 31.81
CA GLU A 544 5.53 -27.92 31.76
C GLU A 544 5.58 -26.61 32.55
N VAL A 545 4.67 -25.69 32.22
CA VAL A 545 4.48 -24.39 32.89
C VAL A 545 2.98 -24.23 33.15
N HIS A 546 2.61 -23.95 34.39
CA HIS A 546 1.22 -23.92 34.86
C HIS A 546 0.73 -22.51 35.24
N ILE A 547 1.57 -21.48 35.13
CA ILE A 547 1.16 -20.08 35.27
C ILE A 547 0.79 -19.46 33.90
N PRO A 548 -0.12 -18.47 33.83
CA PRO A 548 -0.41 -17.76 32.59
C PRO A 548 0.78 -16.94 32.10
N ALA A 549 1.08 -17.06 30.81
CA ALA A 549 2.18 -16.37 30.15
C ALA A 549 1.65 -15.50 29.00
N ALA A 550 2.12 -14.25 28.91
CA ALA A 550 1.72 -13.32 27.86
C ALA A 550 2.88 -12.46 27.34
N PHE A 551 2.78 -12.04 26.08
CA PHE A 551 3.73 -11.17 25.41
C PHE A 551 3.21 -9.73 25.36
N LEU A 552 4.06 -8.79 25.76
CA LEU A 552 3.83 -7.35 25.70
C LEU A 552 4.69 -6.71 24.61
N MET A 553 4.13 -5.75 23.87
CA MET A 553 4.88 -4.98 22.88
C MET A 553 6.12 -4.31 23.49
N GLY A 554 7.25 -4.41 22.79
CA GLY A 554 8.55 -3.90 23.26
C GLY A 554 8.54 -2.44 23.72
N LYS A 555 7.86 -1.56 22.97
CA LYS A 555 7.73 -0.14 23.29
C LYS A 555 7.00 0.11 24.63
N ASN A 556 6.00 -0.71 24.96
CA ASN A 556 5.31 -0.62 26.25
C ASN A 556 6.22 -1.05 27.39
N GLY A 557 6.90 -2.21 27.28
CA GLY A 557 7.83 -2.65 28.31
C GLY A 557 8.97 -1.66 28.55
N ILE A 558 9.54 -1.07 27.48
CA ILE A 558 10.54 0.00 27.59
C ILE A 558 10.01 1.18 28.41
N MET A 559 8.77 1.63 28.15
CA MET A 559 8.20 2.79 28.82
C MET A 559 7.84 2.48 30.28
N ILE A 560 7.36 1.26 30.57
CA ILE A 560 7.10 0.79 31.94
C ILE A 560 8.41 0.72 32.72
N THR A 561 9.40 -0.07 32.26
CA THR A 561 10.67 -0.27 32.96
C THR A 561 11.41 1.04 33.18
N LYS A 562 11.55 1.89 32.15
CA LYS A 562 12.23 3.20 32.30
C LYS A 562 11.48 4.16 33.22
N THR A 563 10.15 4.09 33.28
CA THR A 563 9.37 4.95 34.18
C THR A 563 9.48 4.47 35.62
N LEU A 564 9.48 3.16 35.87
CA LEU A 564 9.75 2.59 37.21
C LEU A 564 11.18 2.92 37.68
N GLU A 565 12.20 2.76 36.81
CA GLU A 565 13.58 3.18 37.08
C GLU A 565 13.67 4.69 37.40
N ARG A 566 13.03 5.54 36.58
CA ARG A 566 12.97 7.01 36.80
C ARG A 566 12.31 7.38 38.13
N LEU A 567 11.24 6.70 38.50
CA LEU A 567 10.47 6.94 39.73
C LEU A 567 11.05 6.25 40.97
N LYS A 568 12.11 5.44 40.81
CA LYS A 568 12.71 4.60 41.87
C LYS A 568 11.68 3.67 42.53
N ARG A 569 10.78 3.09 41.74
CA ARG A 569 9.78 2.12 42.18
C ARG A 569 10.17 0.71 41.71
N SER A 570 9.99 -0.29 42.57
CA SER A 570 10.25 -1.70 42.25
C SER A 570 9.12 -2.36 41.45
N TYR A 571 7.92 -1.78 41.43
CA TYR A 571 6.75 -2.33 40.72
C TYR A 571 5.76 -1.25 40.26
N ALA A 572 4.87 -1.64 39.34
CA ALA A 572 3.61 -0.96 39.05
C ALA A 572 2.44 -1.79 39.59
N ILE A 573 1.31 -1.19 39.97
CA ILE A 573 0.10 -1.91 40.38
C ILE A 573 -0.81 -2.15 39.18
N ILE A 574 -1.24 -3.40 38.94
CA ILE A 574 -2.06 -3.78 37.78
C ILE A 574 -3.37 -4.49 38.11
N ASN A 575 -4.31 -4.40 37.16
CA ASN A 575 -5.50 -5.24 37.03
C ASN A 575 -5.35 -6.13 35.78
N LEU A 576 -5.54 -7.45 35.90
CA LEU A 576 -5.36 -8.42 34.83
C LEU A 576 -6.31 -9.63 35.00
N PRO A 577 -7.10 -10.04 34.00
CA PRO A 577 -7.42 -9.34 32.75
C PRO A 577 -8.47 -8.23 32.94
N VAL A 578 -8.47 -7.24 32.04
CA VAL A 578 -9.53 -6.24 31.94
C VAL A 578 -10.50 -6.62 30.81
N ASN A 579 -11.80 -6.67 31.11
CA ASN A 579 -12.82 -6.98 30.12
C ASN A 579 -13.15 -5.74 29.27
N LEU A 580 -12.77 -5.77 27.99
CA LEU A 580 -12.99 -4.70 27.01
C LEU A 580 -13.77 -5.18 25.78
N THR A 581 -14.43 -6.35 25.86
CA THR A 581 -15.06 -7.03 24.71
C THR A 581 -16.08 -6.16 23.96
N PHE A 582 -16.73 -5.24 24.67
CA PHE A 582 -17.72 -4.31 24.12
C PHE A 582 -17.27 -2.84 24.15
N THR A 583 -16.04 -2.55 24.59
CA THR A 583 -15.51 -1.19 24.64
C THR A 583 -15.02 -0.79 23.25
N PRO A 584 -15.48 0.35 22.67
CA PRO A 584 -14.92 0.88 21.44
C PRO A 584 -13.44 1.24 21.61
N VAL A 585 -12.62 1.01 20.58
CA VAL A 585 -11.17 1.27 20.63
C VAL A 585 -10.84 2.72 21.01
N HIS A 586 -11.68 3.68 20.63
CA HIS A 586 -11.52 5.10 20.95
C HIS A 586 -11.92 5.51 22.38
N GLU A 587 -12.56 4.61 23.14
CA GLU A 587 -12.90 4.81 24.56
C GLU A 587 -11.89 4.13 25.51
N MET A 588 -10.95 3.34 24.97
CA MET A 588 -9.87 2.72 25.76
C MET A 588 -8.82 3.77 26.14
N ASN A 589 -8.40 3.79 27.40
CA ASN A 589 -7.34 4.69 27.89
C ASN A 589 -5.95 4.19 27.41
N GLN A 590 -5.59 4.50 26.17
CA GLN A 590 -4.43 3.89 25.50
C GLN A 590 -3.11 4.64 25.75
N PRO A 591 -1.96 3.93 25.86
CA PRO A 591 -0.64 4.55 25.98
C PRO A 591 -0.33 5.48 24.79
N PRO A 592 0.03 6.75 25.03
CA PRO A 592 0.17 7.77 23.98
C PRO A 592 1.43 7.61 23.11
N TRP A 593 2.27 6.61 23.41
CA TRP A 593 3.48 6.31 22.67
C TRP A 593 3.33 5.20 21.63
N LEU A 594 2.22 4.46 21.61
CA LEU A 594 1.94 3.47 20.56
C LEU A 594 1.25 4.14 19.35
N GLY A 595 1.50 3.62 18.14
CA GLY A 595 0.61 3.86 17.00
C GLY A 595 -0.65 3.01 17.14
N TRP A 596 -1.81 3.61 16.87
CA TRP A 596 -3.14 2.99 16.99
C TRP A 596 -3.97 3.21 15.72
#